data_AF-A0A934QT23-F1
#
_entry.id   AF-A0A934QT23-F1
#
_cell.length_a   1.000
_cell.length_b   1.000
_cell.length_c   1.000
_cell.angle_alpha   90.00
_cell.angle_beta   90.00
_cell.angle_gamma   90.00
#
_symmetry.space_group_name_H-M   'P 1'
#
loop_
_entity.id
_entity.type
_entity.pdbx_description
1 polymer ?
#
loop_
_entity_poly.entity_id
_entity_poly.type
_entity_poly.pdbx_seq_one_letter_code
_entity_poly.pdbx_strand_id
1 'polypeptide(L)'
;MSREDVLVTTQWAEENLNTSGVVFAEVDEDTTAYDGGHIRGAVRIDWKTELQDQVRRDFVDKAGFEALLSDKGIGNDDLVVLYGGNNNWFAAYAYWYFKLYGHDNVKLLDGGRKKWELDGRELTTDDTKRERTSYKAKEQDLQLRAFRDEVVDAINTKNLVDVRSPDEFSGKLLAPAHLPQEAAQRGGHIPSAVNVPWSKAANEDGTFKSAEELTELYREAGLDTSKSTIAYCRIGERSSHTWFALHELIGLDDVKNYDGSWTEYGSLVGVPIETGAK
;
A
#
# COMPACT_ATOMS: atom_id res chain seq x y z
N MET A 1 -9.61 6.53 -14.91
CA MET A 1 -9.44 7.51 -13.83
C MET A 1 -8.30 8.45 -14.21
N SER A 2 -8.33 9.71 -13.78
CA SER A 2 -7.21 10.63 -13.98
C SER A 2 -6.27 10.57 -12.77
N ARG A 3 -4.98 10.85 -12.96
CA ARG A 3 -3.98 10.83 -11.87
C ARG A 3 -4.38 11.74 -10.70
N GLU A 4 -5.03 12.87 -11.00
CA GLU A 4 -5.48 13.86 -10.01
C GLU A 4 -6.66 13.37 -9.16
N ASP A 5 -7.37 12.32 -9.58
CA ASP A 5 -8.45 11.71 -8.81
C ASP A 5 -7.91 10.95 -7.58
N VAL A 6 -6.65 10.49 -7.64
CA VAL A 6 -6.05 9.57 -6.65
C VAL A 6 -4.75 10.09 -6.03
N LEU A 7 -4.15 11.14 -6.60
CA LEU A 7 -2.96 11.81 -6.09
C LEU A 7 -3.19 13.31 -5.90
N VAL A 8 -2.52 13.87 -4.90
CA VAL A 8 -2.38 15.33 -4.73
C VAL A 8 -0.91 15.71 -4.60
N THR A 9 -0.53 16.88 -5.08
CA THR A 9 0.83 17.40 -4.93
C THR A 9 1.05 17.97 -3.52
N THR A 10 2.31 18.11 -3.12
CA THR A 10 2.67 18.82 -1.88
C THR A 10 2.23 20.28 -1.88
N GLN A 11 2.18 20.93 -3.04
CA GLN A 11 1.63 22.28 -3.18
C GLN A 11 0.13 22.31 -2.90
N TRP A 12 -0.64 21.44 -3.56
CA TRP A 12 -2.08 21.35 -3.31
C TRP A 12 -2.38 21.06 -1.84
N ALA A 13 -1.58 20.17 -1.22
CA ALA A 13 -1.75 19.82 0.17
C ALA A 13 -1.54 21.01 1.11
N GLU A 14 -0.47 21.79 0.92
CA GLU A 14 -0.21 23.00 1.70
C GLU A 14 -1.32 24.05 1.56
N GLU A 15 -1.86 24.24 0.34
CA GLU A 15 -2.96 25.15 0.06
C GLU A 15 -4.29 24.70 0.70
N ASN A 16 -4.42 23.42 1.07
CA ASN A 16 -5.67 22.81 1.55
C ASN A 16 -5.63 22.31 3.00
N LEU A 17 -4.58 22.63 3.78
CA LEU A 17 -4.45 22.19 5.17
C LEU A 17 -5.63 22.57 6.07
N ASN A 18 -6.33 23.66 5.76
CA ASN A 18 -7.46 24.19 6.53
C ASN A 18 -8.80 24.04 5.80
N THR A 19 -8.85 23.29 4.70
CA THR A 19 -10.07 23.09 3.93
C THR A 19 -11.02 22.17 4.69
N SER A 20 -12.24 22.63 4.94
CA SER A 20 -13.27 21.82 5.61
C SER A 20 -13.56 20.56 4.80
N GLY A 21 -13.62 19.41 5.47
CA GLY A 21 -13.80 18.11 4.83
C GLY A 21 -12.52 17.52 4.22
N VAL A 22 -11.34 18.14 4.37
CA VAL A 22 -10.05 17.53 4.03
C VAL A 22 -9.36 17.06 5.30
N VAL A 23 -8.90 15.81 5.32
CA VAL A 23 -8.22 15.21 6.47
C VAL A 23 -6.92 14.58 6.01
N PHE A 24 -5.80 15.09 6.53
CA PHE A 24 -4.50 14.47 6.33
C PHE A 24 -4.32 13.33 7.35
N ALA A 25 -3.79 12.20 6.90
CA ALA A 25 -3.52 11.06 7.77
C ALA A 25 -2.12 10.49 7.49
N GLU A 26 -1.27 10.48 8.51
CA GLU A 26 0.08 9.91 8.44
C GLU A 26 0.05 8.42 8.79
N VAL A 27 0.61 7.61 7.90
CA VAL A 27 0.75 6.15 8.06
C VAL A 27 2.15 5.74 7.67
N ASP A 28 2.94 5.27 8.65
CA ASP A 28 4.36 5.01 8.48
C ASP A 28 4.80 3.69 9.12
N GLU A 29 5.89 3.11 8.64
CA GLU A 29 6.55 1.95 9.26
C GLU A 29 7.00 2.29 10.68
N ASP A 30 7.66 3.44 10.81
CA ASP A 30 8.09 4.04 12.06
C ASP A 30 6.98 4.97 12.57
N THR A 31 6.14 4.43 13.44
CA THR A 31 4.99 5.14 14.00
C THR A 31 5.38 6.30 14.93
N THR A 32 6.67 6.42 15.28
CA THR A 32 7.22 7.51 16.09
C THR A 32 7.58 8.75 15.27
N ALA A 33 7.69 8.62 13.93
CA ALA A 33 8.01 9.75 13.04
C ALA A 33 7.01 10.91 13.17
N TYR A 34 5.72 10.59 13.32
CA TYR A 34 4.65 11.55 13.57
C TYR A 34 4.88 12.40 14.82
N ASP A 35 5.41 11.79 15.90
CA ASP A 35 5.67 12.48 17.17
C ASP A 35 6.85 13.46 17.05
N GLY A 36 7.78 13.19 16.11
CA GLY A 36 8.90 14.09 15.77
C GLY A 36 8.50 15.27 14.89
N GLY A 37 7.27 15.29 14.39
CA GLY A 37 6.70 16.35 13.57
C GLY A 37 5.85 15.79 12.44
N HIS A 38 4.72 16.39 12.12
CA HIS A 38 3.77 15.93 11.11
C HIS A 38 3.15 17.12 10.36
N ILE A 39 2.45 16.84 9.26
CA ILE A 39 1.71 17.86 8.51
C ILE A 39 0.62 18.44 9.44
N ARG A 40 0.51 19.77 9.50
CA ARG A 40 -0.44 20.45 10.40
C ARG A 40 -1.87 19.90 10.25
N GLY A 41 -2.46 19.50 11.37
CA GLY A 41 -3.82 18.95 11.40
C GLY A 41 -3.94 17.51 10.94
N ALA A 42 -2.83 16.83 10.62
CA ALA A 42 -2.85 15.42 10.27
C ALA A 42 -3.10 14.53 11.49
N VAL A 43 -3.88 13.47 11.33
CA VAL A 43 -4.02 12.41 12.33
C VAL A 43 -3.00 11.30 12.07
N ARG A 44 -2.55 10.59 13.10
CA ARG A 44 -1.77 9.35 12.95
C ARG A 44 -2.69 8.15 12.79
N ILE A 45 -2.37 7.22 11.88
CA ILE A 45 -2.92 5.87 11.88
C ILE A 45 -1.74 4.88 12.01
N ASP A 46 -1.69 4.15 13.12
CA ASP A 46 -0.67 3.15 13.40
C ASP A 46 -1.02 1.83 12.69
N TRP A 47 -0.18 1.44 11.72
CA TRP A 47 -0.47 0.27 10.92
C TRP A 47 -0.46 -1.04 11.70
N LYS A 48 0.25 -1.14 12.83
CA LYS A 48 0.36 -2.35 13.66
C LYS A 48 -0.78 -2.45 14.64
N THR A 49 -1.08 -1.37 15.35
CA THR A 49 -2.02 -1.38 16.47
C THR A 49 -3.44 -1.00 16.06
N GLU A 50 -3.61 -0.27 14.95
CA GLU A 50 -4.92 0.25 14.52
C GLU A 50 -5.43 -0.40 13.23
N LEU A 51 -4.57 -0.90 12.35
CA LEU A 51 -4.98 -1.55 11.07
C LEU A 51 -4.93 -3.08 11.09
N GLN A 52 -4.35 -3.72 12.12
CA GLN A 52 -4.30 -5.18 12.24
C GLN A 52 -5.23 -5.70 13.34
N ASP A 53 -5.77 -6.91 13.15
CA ASP A 53 -6.31 -7.72 14.24
C ASP A 53 -5.15 -8.09 15.19
N GLN A 54 -5.36 -7.91 16.50
CA GLN A 54 -4.30 -8.07 17.50
C GLN A 54 -4.07 -9.53 17.91
N VAL A 55 -4.84 -10.48 17.35
CA VAL A 55 -4.74 -11.91 17.63
C VAL A 55 -4.59 -12.71 16.35
N ARG A 56 -5.45 -12.48 15.36
CA ARG A 56 -5.41 -13.17 14.06
C ARG A 56 -4.48 -12.43 13.12
N ARG A 57 -3.81 -13.18 12.24
CA ARG A 57 -3.11 -12.58 11.11
C ARG A 57 -4.12 -12.19 10.04
N ASP A 58 -4.79 -11.07 10.29
CA ASP A 58 -5.72 -10.43 9.38
C ASP A 58 -5.81 -8.94 9.75
N PHE A 59 -6.49 -8.17 8.94
CA PHE A 59 -6.75 -6.77 9.21
C PHE A 59 -7.84 -6.59 10.27
N VAL A 60 -8.01 -5.36 10.75
CA VAL A 60 -9.28 -4.98 11.38
C VAL A 60 -10.45 -5.27 10.44
N ASP A 61 -11.52 -5.82 10.99
CA ASP A 61 -12.76 -6.06 10.26
C ASP A 61 -13.52 -4.74 10.03
N LYS A 62 -14.69 -4.84 9.40
CA LYS A 62 -15.57 -3.70 9.13
C LYS A 62 -15.86 -2.87 10.39
N ALA A 63 -16.15 -3.51 11.52
CA ALA A 63 -16.48 -2.81 12.76
C ALA A 63 -15.25 -2.13 13.36
N GLY A 64 -14.08 -2.78 13.29
CA GLY A 64 -12.81 -2.18 13.68
C GLY A 64 -12.44 -0.97 12.83
N PHE A 65 -12.64 -1.03 11.51
CA PHE A 65 -12.39 0.11 10.61
C PHE A 65 -13.37 1.27 10.85
N GLU A 66 -14.67 0.97 11.06
CA GLU A 66 -15.66 1.99 11.46
C GLU A 66 -15.28 2.67 12.78
N ALA A 67 -14.85 1.89 13.78
CA ALA A 67 -14.43 2.42 15.07
C ALA A 67 -13.19 3.31 14.93
N LEU A 68 -12.17 2.84 14.21
CA LEU A 68 -10.94 3.59 13.95
C LEU A 68 -11.23 4.95 13.31
N LEU A 69 -11.95 4.97 12.18
CA LEU A 69 -12.19 6.23 11.47
C LEU A 69 -13.10 7.17 12.26
N SER A 70 -14.05 6.62 13.02
CA SER A 70 -14.85 7.41 13.97
C SER A 70 -13.98 8.07 15.03
N ASP A 71 -13.01 7.35 15.60
CA ASP A 71 -12.08 7.83 16.63
C ASP A 71 -11.12 8.90 16.10
N LYS A 72 -10.71 8.78 14.83
CA LYS A 72 -9.88 9.77 14.14
C LYS A 72 -10.68 10.99 13.66
N GLY A 73 -12.00 11.01 13.87
CA GLY A 73 -12.87 12.08 13.43
C GLY A 73 -12.94 12.21 11.91
N ILE A 74 -12.85 11.09 11.19
CA ILE A 74 -12.99 11.01 9.73
C ILE A 74 -14.44 10.67 9.41
N GLY A 75 -15.11 11.50 8.62
CA GLY A 75 -16.45 11.27 8.10
C GLY A 75 -16.44 10.48 6.79
N ASN A 76 -17.61 9.95 6.41
CA ASN A 76 -17.76 9.24 5.13
C ASN A 76 -17.54 10.13 3.90
N ASP A 77 -17.84 11.42 4.01
CA ASP A 77 -17.75 12.40 2.91
C ASP A 77 -16.40 13.15 2.89
N ASP A 78 -15.56 12.97 3.91
CA ASP A 78 -14.25 13.62 3.98
C ASP A 78 -13.36 13.15 2.82
N LEU A 79 -12.57 14.07 2.27
CA LEU A 79 -11.41 13.76 1.44
C LEU A 79 -10.25 13.40 2.38
N VAL A 80 -9.85 12.13 2.37
CA VAL A 80 -8.71 11.64 3.14
C VAL A 80 -7.44 11.68 2.29
N VAL A 81 -6.44 12.41 2.74
CA VAL A 81 -5.12 12.50 2.09
C VAL A 81 -4.10 11.74 2.93
N LEU A 82 -3.72 10.57 2.44
CA LEU A 82 -2.77 9.68 3.11
C LEU A 82 -1.33 10.02 2.70
N TYR A 83 -0.42 10.02 3.67
CA TYR A 83 1.00 10.19 3.43
C TYR A 83 1.84 9.44 4.45
N GLY A 84 3.10 9.19 4.13
CA GLY A 84 4.06 8.59 5.06
C GLY A 84 5.48 8.63 4.51
N GLY A 85 6.42 8.14 5.29
CA GLY A 85 7.81 7.94 4.91
C GLY A 85 8.00 6.84 3.86
N ASN A 86 9.26 6.58 3.52
CA ASN A 86 9.69 5.48 2.65
C ASN A 86 8.90 5.40 1.31
N ASN A 87 8.70 6.56 0.66
CA ASN A 87 7.94 6.70 -0.58
C ASN A 87 6.49 6.16 -0.45
N ASN A 88 5.79 6.48 0.64
CA ASN A 88 4.37 6.17 0.88
C ASN A 88 3.99 4.69 0.99
N TRP A 89 4.90 3.73 1.15
CA TRP A 89 4.50 2.32 1.14
C TRP A 89 3.38 1.94 2.14
N PHE A 90 3.45 2.35 3.42
CA PHE A 90 2.36 2.15 4.39
C PHE A 90 1.16 3.06 4.16
N ALA A 91 1.36 4.26 3.61
CA ALA A 91 0.26 5.13 3.20
C ALA A 91 -0.54 4.50 2.04
N ALA A 92 0.12 3.85 1.09
CA ALA A 92 -0.51 3.09 0.00
C ALA A 92 -1.21 1.82 0.53
N TYR A 93 -0.66 1.20 1.57
CA TYR A 93 -1.34 0.11 2.27
C TYR A 93 -2.63 0.57 2.94
N ALA A 94 -2.61 1.72 3.65
CA ALA A 94 -3.82 2.33 4.16
C ALA A 94 -4.78 2.72 3.02
N TYR A 95 -4.30 3.31 1.93
CA TYR A 95 -5.15 3.64 0.77
C TYR A 95 -5.92 2.41 0.29
N TRP A 96 -5.24 1.27 0.16
CA TRP A 96 -5.88 0.01 -0.20
C TRP A 96 -6.96 -0.44 0.80
N TYR A 97 -6.76 -0.23 2.12
CA TYR A 97 -7.81 -0.46 3.13
C TYR A 97 -9.03 0.42 2.92
N PHE A 98 -8.81 1.72 2.67
CA PHE A 98 -9.90 2.67 2.44
C PHE A 98 -10.73 2.25 1.22
N LYS A 99 -10.08 1.85 0.13
CA LYS A 99 -10.76 1.30 -1.06
C LYS A 99 -11.46 -0.02 -0.77
N LEU A 100 -10.83 -0.93 -0.05
CA LEU A 100 -11.42 -2.22 0.35
C LEU A 100 -12.73 -2.02 1.13
N TYR A 101 -12.79 -1.03 2.01
CA TYR A 101 -13.99 -0.69 2.79
C TYR A 101 -14.89 0.37 2.13
N GLY A 102 -14.64 0.68 0.86
CA GLY A 102 -15.54 1.45 0.01
C GLY A 102 -15.53 2.96 0.23
N HIS A 103 -14.43 3.51 0.76
CA HIS A 103 -14.20 4.95 0.84
C HIS A 103 -13.56 5.45 -0.44
N ASP A 104 -14.35 6.13 -1.27
CA ASP A 104 -13.90 6.54 -2.60
C ASP A 104 -13.11 7.86 -2.61
N ASN A 105 -13.36 8.73 -1.63
CA ASN A 105 -12.73 10.05 -1.53
C ASN A 105 -11.39 9.98 -0.77
N VAL A 106 -10.47 9.13 -1.23
CA VAL A 106 -9.13 8.98 -0.65
C VAL A 106 -8.07 9.24 -1.72
N LYS A 107 -6.98 9.90 -1.33
CA LYS A 107 -5.83 10.19 -2.20
C LYS A 107 -4.52 9.95 -1.46
N LEU A 108 -3.45 9.72 -2.22
CA LEU A 108 -2.08 9.78 -1.70
C LEU A 108 -1.48 11.18 -1.93
N LEU A 109 -0.69 11.66 -0.97
CA LEU A 109 0.20 12.81 -1.17
C LEU A 109 1.39 12.35 -2.01
N ASP A 110 1.51 12.78 -3.27
CA ASP A 110 2.57 12.31 -4.16
C ASP A 110 3.96 12.66 -3.60
N GLY A 111 4.78 11.63 -3.39
CA GLY A 111 6.08 11.74 -2.72
C GLY A 111 6.07 11.71 -1.18
N GLY A 112 4.89 11.80 -0.56
CA GLY A 112 4.69 11.55 0.86
C GLY A 112 5.46 12.51 1.77
N ARG A 113 5.84 12.01 2.93
CA ARG A 113 6.64 12.76 3.92
C ARG A 113 7.99 13.19 3.33
N LYS A 114 8.64 12.31 2.57
CA LYS A 114 9.94 12.57 1.94
C LYS A 114 9.90 13.80 1.05
N LYS A 115 8.93 13.89 0.15
CA LYS A 115 8.79 15.04 -0.75
C LYS A 115 8.40 16.31 0.00
N TRP A 116 7.55 16.20 1.02
CA TRP A 116 7.19 17.32 1.89
C TRP A 116 8.42 17.94 2.56
N GLU A 117 9.29 17.12 3.14
CA GLU A 117 10.54 17.54 3.77
C GLU A 117 11.56 18.08 2.75
N LEU A 118 11.70 17.42 1.59
CA LEU A 118 12.57 17.88 0.50
C LEU A 118 12.17 19.25 -0.05
N ASP A 119 10.87 19.55 -0.07
CA ASP A 119 10.32 20.85 -0.46
C ASP A 119 10.50 21.93 0.63
N GLY A 120 11.02 21.56 1.81
CA GLY A 120 11.20 22.49 2.93
C GLY A 120 9.89 22.96 3.56
N ARG A 121 8.82 22.16 3.44
CA ARG A 121 7.50 22.52 3.95
C ARG A 121 7.41 22.29 5.45
N GLU A 122 6.58 23.08 6.10
CA GLU A 122 6.49 23.11 7.57
C GLU A 122 5.91 21.80 8.12
N LEU A 123 6.50 21.32 9.21
CA LEU A 123 5.96 20.27 10.06
C LEU A 123 5.70 20.87 11.45
N THR A 124 4.70 20.34 12.16
CA THR A 124 4.38 20.73 13.53
C THR A 124 4.40 19.51 14.46
N THR A 125 4.63 19.73 15.75
CA THR A 125 4.46 18.72 16.81
C THR A 125 3.18 18.94 17.61
N ASP A 126 2.33 19.87 17.19
CA ASP A 126 1.08 20.18 17.88
C ASP A 126 0.13 18.98 17.84
N ASP A 127 -0.51 18.67 18.96
CA ASP A 127 -1.52 17.60 19.01
C ASP A 127 -2.70 17.91 18.06
N THR A 128 -2.99 16.98 17.15
CA THR A 128 -4.21 17.03 16.35
C THR A 128 -5.34 16.29 17.08
N LYS A 129 -6.41 17.02 17.43
CA LYS A 129 -7.65 16.44 17.98
C LYS A 129 -8.83 16.81 17.11
N ARG A 130 -9.54 15.78 16.63
CA ARG A 130 -10.78 15.91 15.87
C ARG A 130 -11.93 15.33 16.68
N GLU A 131 -13.11 15.92 16.54
CA GLU A 131 -14.31 15.39 17.18
C GLU A 131 -14.66 14.03 16.57
N ARG A 132 -15.07 13.10 17.43
CA ARG A 132 -15.47 11.75 17.00
C ARG A 132 -16.62 11.83 15.99
N THR A 133 -16.51 11.11 14.89
CA THR A 133 -17.56 10.99 13.86
C THR A 133 -18.35 9.69 14.02
N SER A 134 -19.27 9.42 13.10
CA SER A 134 -19.97 8.14 12.96
C SER A 134 -19.72 7.57 11.56
N TYR A 135 -18.54 6.99 11.37
CA TYR A 135 -18.15 6.40 10.10
C TYR A 135 -18.90 5.09 9.82
N LYS A 136 -19.27 4.85 8.57
CA LYS A 136 -19.94 3.62 8.10
C LYS A 136 -19.20 3.02 6.90
N ALA A 137 -18.59 1.87 7.09
CA ALA A 137 -17.86 1.17 6.04
C ALA A 137 -18.80 0.31 5.19
N LYS A 138 -18.43 0.06 3.93
CA LYS A 138 -19.04 -0.99 3.12
C LYS A 138 -18.48 -2.36 3.54
N GLU A 139 -19.07 -3.43 3.01
CA GLU A 139 -18.41 -4.74 3.07
C GLU A 139 -17.11 -4.72 2.24
N GLN A 140 -16.18 -5.61 2.56
CA GLN A 140 -14.91 -5.69 1.83
C GLN A 140 -15.15 -5.97 0.33
N ASP A 141 -14.53 -5.16 -0.52
CA ASP A 141 -14.47 -5.43 -1.96
C ASP A 141 -13.40 -6.48 -2.27
N LEU A 142 -13.82 -7.75 -2.32
CA LEU A 142 -12.93 -8.88 -2.62
C LEU A 142 -12.42 -8.90 -4.07
N GLN A 143 -12.82 -7.95 -4.92
CA GLN A 143 -12.17 -7.73 -6.22
C GLN A 143 -10.78 -7.10 -6.07
N LEU A 144 -10.47 -6.48 -4.92
CA LEU A 144 -9.17 -5.84 -4.64
C LEU A 144 -8.21 -6.72 -3.83
N ARG A 145 -8.68 -7.85 -3.30
CA ARG A 145 -7.94 -8.77 -2.42
C ARG A 145 -7.85 -10.17 -3.03
N ALA A 146 -6.66 -10.75 -3.03
CA ALA A 146 -6.45 -12.15 -3.38
C ALA A 146 -6.10 -12.95 -2.12
N PHE A 147 -6.58 -14.19 -2.04
CA PHE A 147 -6.25 -15.14 -0.98
C PHE A 147 -5.42 -16.29 -1.53
N ARG A 148 -4.70 -17.00 -0.64
CA ARG A 148 -3.74 -18.05 -1.00
C ARG A 148 -4.26 -19.07 -2.04
N ASP A 149 -5.52 -19.50 -1.94
CA ASP A 149 -6.07 -20.55 -2.81
C ASP A 149 -6.27 -20.00 -4.24
N GLU A 150 -6.78 -18.76 -4.36
CA GLU A 150 -6.85 -18.04 -5.66
C GLU A 150 -5.45 -17.80 -6.24
N VAL A 151 -4.46 -17.50 -5.41
CA VAL A 151 -3.08 -17.26 -5.85
C VAL A 151 -2.45 -18.52 -6.43
N VAL A 152 -2.72 -19.69 -5.84
CA VAL A 152 -2.24 -20.98 -6.39
C VAL A 152 -2.91 -21.26 -7.74
N ASP A 153 -4.22 -21.02 -7.88
CA ASP A 153 -4.95 -21.21 -9.14
C ASP A 153 -4.56 -20.19 -10.22
N ALA A 154 -3.99 -19.05 -9.82
CA ALA A 154 -3.55 -17.96 -10.71
C ALA A 154 -2.24 -18.28 -11.47
N ILE A 155 -1.52 -19.34 -11.09
CA ILE A 155 -0.24 -19.72 -11.70
C ILE A 155 -0.44 -20.03 -13.20
N ASN A 156 0.38 -19.41 -14.05
CA ASN A 156 0.29 -19.44 -15.52
C ASN A 156 -0.98 -18.84 -16.15
N THR A 157 -1.97 -18.42 -15.35
CA THR A 157 -3.26 -17.90 -15.85
C THR A 157 -3.39 -16.39 -15.69
N LYS A 158 -2.89 -15.82 -14.58
CA LYS A 158 -2.84 -14.38 -14.30
C LYS A 158 -1.39 -13.86 -14.31
N ASN A 159 -1.23 -12.54 -14.33
CA ASN A 159 0.05 -11.94 -13.97
C ASN A 159 0.27 -12.08 -12.46
N LEU A 160 1.44 -12.54 -12.06
CA LEU A 160 1.89 -12.53 -10.67
C LEU A 160 3.10 -11.60 -10.56
N VAL A 161 2.98 -10.52 -9.79
CA VAL A 161 4.03 -9.49 -9.68
C VAL A 161 4.66 -9.59 -8.30
N ASP A 162 5.88 -10.11 -8.25
CA ASP A 162 6.69 -10.15 -7.05
C ASP A 162 7.48 -8.84 -6.92
N VAL A 163 7.18 -8.05 -5.88
CA VAL A 163 7.78 -6.72 -5.72
C VAL A 163 8.94 -6.69 -4.74
N ARG A 164 9.42 -7.86 -4.29
CA ARG A 164 10.58 -8.00 -3.41
C ARG A 164 11.88 -7.78 -4.18
N SER A 165 13.01 -7.77 -3.45
CA SER A 165 14.33 -7.66 -4.09
C SER A 165 14.64 -8.86 -5.00
N PRO A 166 15.52 -8.71 -5.99
CA PRO A 166 15.93 -9.82 -6.85
C PRO A 166 16.54 -11.02 -6.11
N ASP A 167 17.21 -10.78 -4.97
CA ASP A 167 17.80 -11.85 -4.16
C ASP A 167 16.74 -12.60 -3.33
N GLU A 168 15.67 -11.93 -2.88
CA GLU A 168 14.49 -12.59 -2.29
C GLU A 168 13.74 -13.40 -3.35
N PHE A 169 13.48 -12.80 -4.51
CA PHE A 169 12.80 -13.44 -5.65
C PHE A 169 13.54 -14.71 -6.09
N SER A 170 14.85 -14.64 -6.28
CA SER A 170 15.65 -15.78 -6.71
C SER A 170 15.79 -16.88 -5.65
N GLY A 171 15.42 -16.60 -4.40
CA GLY A 171 15.54 -17.52 -3.26
C GLY A 171 16.90 -17.55 -2.60
N LYS A 172 17.81 -16.64 -2.95
CA LYS A 172 19.11 -16.48 -2.27
C LYS A 172 18.95 -15.94 -0.85
N LEU A 173 17.94 -15.09 -0.64
CA LEU A 173 17.57 -14.56 0.67
C LEU A 173 16.15 -15.05 1.03
N LEU A 174 15.96 -15.50 2.26
CA LEU A 174 14.61 -15.82 2.77
C LEU A 174 13.84 -14.56 3.16
N ALA A 175 14.53 -13.60 3.77
CA ALA A 175 14.08 -12.26 4.12
C ALA A 175 15.32 -11.39 4.40
N PRO A 176 15.20 -10.05 4.44
CA PRO A 176 16.28 -9.17 4.89
C PRO A 176 16.71 -9.53 6.32
N ALA A 177 18.01 -9.49 6.60
CA ALA A 177 18.57 -9.92 7.89
C ALA A 177 18.03 -9.15 9.10
N HIS A 178 17.54 -7.93 8.91
CA HIS A 178 16.99 -7.06 9.96
C HIS A 178 15.48 -7.28 10.22
N LEU A 179 14.80 -8.15 9.45
CA LEU A 179 13.36 -8.42 9.58
C LEU A 179 13.06 -9.92 9.68
N PRO A 180 13.54 -10.61 10.74
CA PRO A 180 13.38 -12.06 10.88
C PRO A 180 11.91 -12.51 10.98
N GLN A 181 11.03 -11.66 11.50
CA GLN A 181 9.59 -11.91 11.61
C GLN A 181 8.86 -11.97 10.26
N GLU A 182 9.48 -11.49 9.19
CA GLU A 182 8.95 -11.54 7.82
C GLU A 182 9.57 -12.68 7.00
N ALA A 183 10.23 -13.64 7.66
CA ALA A 183 10.77 -14.83 7.02
C ALA A 183 9.68 -15.87 6.74
N ALA A 184 9.86 -16.60 5.64
CA ALA A 184 9.06 -17.77 5.29
C ALA A 184 9.86 -19.07 5.54
N GLN A 185 9.19 -20.23 5.47
CA GLN A 185 9.87 -21.53 5.59
C GLN A 185 10.75 -21.88 4.38
N ARG A 186 10.51 -21.25 3.22
CA ARG A 186 11.25 -21.47 1.97
C ARG A 186 11.56 -20.14 1.26
N GLY A 187 12.74 -20.07 0.63
CA GLY A 187 13.09 -19.01 -0.32
C GLY A 187 12.61 -19.34 -1.74
N GLY A 188 12.50 -18.33 -2.59
CA GLY A 188 12.05 -18.44 -3.98
C GLY A 188 10.93 -17.46 -4.28
N HIS A 189 10.17 -17.73 -5.34
CA HIS A 189 8.99 -16.98 -5.76
C HIS A 189 7.86 -17.92 -6.21
N ILE A 190 6.66 -17.36 -6.40
CA ILE A 190 5.52 -18.11 -6.94
C ILE A 190 5.80 -18.39 -8.42
N PRO A 191 5.63 -19.63 -8.92
CA PRO A 191 5.86 -19.93 -10.33
C PRO A 191 5.08 -18.98 -11.25
N SER A 192 5.64 -18.70 -12.42
CA SER A 192 5.18 -17.71 -13.40
C SER A 192 5.23 -16.23 -12.97
N ALA A 193 5.68 -15.92 -11.74
CA ALA A 193 5.83 -14.53 -11.32
C ALA A 193 6.95 -13.80 -12.06
N VAL A 194 6.73 -12.51 -12.30
CA VAL A 194 7.74 -11.56 -12.78
C VAL A 194 8.23 -10.70 -11.61
N ASN A 195 9.51 -10.32 -11.61
CA ASN A 195 10.07 -9.50 -10.53
C ASN A 195 10.15 -8.03 -10.91
N VAL A 196 9.35 -7.19 -10.24
CA VAL A 196 9.42 -5.73 -10.38
C VAL A 196 9.53 -5.12 -8.97
N PRO A 197 10.76 -4.91 -8.47
CA PRO A 197 10.96 -4.31 -7.15
C PRO A 197 10.19 -2.99 -7.02
N TRP A 198 9.38 -2.87 -5.96
CA TRP A 198 8.40 -1.79 -5.79
C TRP A 198 9.00 -0.38 -5.98
N SER A 199 10.25 -0.17 -5.54
CA SER A 199 10.93 1.11 -5.59
C SER A 199 11.21 1.61 -7.01
N LYS A 200 11.20 0.73 -8.02
CA LYS A 200 11.33 1.13 -9.43
C LYS A 200 10.15 1.98 -9.90
N ALA A 201 9.00 1.91 -9.23
CA ALA A 201 7.81 2.71 -9.54
C ALA A 201 7.86 4.14 -8.95
N ALA A 202 8.87 4.44 -8.13
CA ALA A 202 9.06 5.75 -7.51
C ALA A 202 10.29 6.47 -8.09
N ASN A 203 10.24 7.80 -8.10
CA ASN A 203 11.35 8.69 -8.38
C ASN A 203 12.24 8.88 -7.15
N GLU A 204 13.40 9.51 -7.33
CA GLU A 204 14.35 9.76 -6.24
C GLU A 204 13.75 10.63 -5.12
N ASP A 205 12.85 11.55 -5.44
CA ASP A 205 12.14 12.40 -4.47
C ASP A 205 10.96 11.70 -3.78
N GLY A 206 10.69 10.43 -4.15
CA GLY A 206 9.62 9.60 -3.62
C GLY A 206 8.31 9.67 -4.39
N THR A 207 8.16 10.58 -5.35
CA THR A 207 6.95 10.69 -6.18
C THR A 207 6.78 9.47 -7.07
N PHE A 208 5.55 9.14 -7.46
CA PHE A 208 5.33 8.08 -8.46
C PHE A 208 5.84 8.52 -9.82
N LYS A 209 6.42 7.58 -10.58
CA LYS A 209 6.71 7.76 -12.01
C LYS A 209 5.47 8.09 -12.82
N SER A 210 5.66 8.61 -14.04
CA SER A 210 4.55 8.89 -14.95
C SER A 210 3.81 7.59 -15.34
N ALA A 211 2.55 7.69 -15.78
CA ALA A 211 1.79 6.52 -16.21
C ALA A 211 2.47 5.80 -17.38
N GLU A 212 3.12 6.56 -18.28
CA GLU A 212 3.90 6.04 -19.41
C GLU A 212 5.14 5.29 -18.94
N GLU A 213 5.92 5.88 -18.03
CA GLU A 213 7.11 5.23 -17.44
C GLU A 213 6.73 3.95 -16.68
N LEU A 214 5.63 3.99 -15.92
CA LEU A 214 5.13 2.82 -15.19
C LEU A 214 4.67 1.72 -16.16
N THR A 215 3.90 2.08 -17.20
CA THR A 215 3.45 1.13 -18.22
C THR A 215 4.64 0.45 -18.89
N GLU A 216 5.68 1.22 -19.24
CA GLU A 216 6.90 0.67 -19.82
C GLU A 216 7.62 -0.27 -18.85
N LEU A 217 7.81 0.15 -17.59
CA LEU A 217 8.45 -0.64 -16.55
C LEU A 217 7.83 -2.05 -16.41
N TYR A 218 6.50 -2.13 -16.36
CA TYR A 218 5.81 -3.41 -16.21
C TYR A 218 5.82 -4.23 -17.51
N ARG A 219 5.71 -3.57 -18.67
CA ARG A 219 5.77 -4.22 -19.99
C ARG A 219 7.14 -4.85 -20.24
N GLU A 220 8.23 -4.16 -19.93
CA GLU A 220 9.61 -4.68 -20.05
C GLU A 220 9.84 -5.90 -19.14
N ALA A 221 9.17 -5.94 -17.99
CA ALA A 221 9.21 -7.09 -17.08
C ALA A 221 8.33 -8.27 -17.53
N GLY A 222 7.60 -8.13 -18.65
CA GLY A 222 6.77 -9.19 -19.22
C GLY A 222 5.33 -9.24 -18.70
N LEU A 223 4.83 -8.16 -18.08
CA LEU A 223 3.44 -8.06 -17.68
C LEU A 223 2.52 -7.98 -18.91
N ASP A 224 1.53 -8.87 -18.98
CA ASP A 224 0.52 -8.91 -20.04
C ASP A 224 -0.73 -8.13 -19.59
N THR A 225 -0.91 -6.92 -20.11
CA THR A 225 -2.02 -6.04 -19.71
C THR A 225 -3.41 -6.58 -20.08
N SER A 226 -3.50 -7.66 -20.85
CA SER A 226 -4.78 -8.35 -21.12
C SER A 226 -5.20 -9.32 -20.02
N LYS A 227 -4.32 -9.63 -19.07
CA LYS A 227 -4.58 -10.56 -17.96
C LYS A 227 -4.85 -9.81 -16.66
N SER A 228 -5.71 -10.40 -15.84
CA SER A 228 -5.84 -10.05 -14.42
C SER A 228 -4.47 -10.13 -13.72
N THR A 229 -4.27 -9.31 -12.70
CA THR A 229 -2.97 -9.18 -12.04
C THR A 229 -3.09 -9.35 -10.53
N ILE A 230 -2.14 -10.06 -9.92
CA ILE A 230 -1.98 -10.15 -8.47
C ILE A 230 -0.58 -9.66 -8.10
N ALA A 231 -0.49 -8.64 -7.25
CA ALA A 231 0.76 -8.16 -6.69
C ALA A 231 0.99 -8.74 -5.29
N TYR A 232 2.23 -9.10 -4.96
CA TYR A 232 2.59 -9.60 -3.63
C TYR A 232 4.02 -9.23 -3.22
N CYS A 233 4.27 -9.16 -1.90
CA CYS A 233 5.60 -8.91 -1.32
C CYS A 233 5.89 -9.93 -0.20
N ARG A 234 6.23 -9.48 1.02
CA ARG A 234 6.31 -10.34 2.22
C ARG A 234 5.04 -10.29 3.07
N ILE A 235 4.47 -9.11 3.32
CA ILE A 235 3.31 -8.91 4.21
C ILE A 235 2.24 -7.94 3.66
N GLY A 236 2.21 -7.69 2.35
CA GLY A 236 1.16 -6.91 1.67
C GLY A 236 1.39 -5.40 1.52
N GLU A 237 2.37 -4.83 2.22
CA GLU A 237 2.62 -3.40 2.37
C GLU A 237 3.38 -2.76 1.20
N ARG A 238 4.29 -3.49 0.56
CA ARG A 238 4.96 -3.02 -0.67
C ARG A 238 4.15 -3.34 -1.91
N SER A 239 3.41 -4.44 -1.88
CA SER A 239 2.53 -4.82 -2.97
C SER A 239 1.30 -3.92 -3.06
N SER A 240 0.86 -3.27 -1.99
CA SER A 240 -0.17 -2.21 -2.06
C SER A 240 0.31 -0.99 -2.85
N HIS A 241 1.59 -0.59 -2.71
CA HIS A 241 2.18 0.49 -3.52
C HIS A 241 2.21 0.14 -5.01
N THR A 242 2.57 -1.10 -5.36
CA THR A 242 2.49 -1.57 -6.74
C THR A 242 1.06 -1.77 -7.23
N TRP A 243 0.15 -2.24 -6.38
CA TRP A 243 -1.28 -2.31 -6.68
C TRP A 243 -1.81 -0.91 -7.04
N PHE A 244 -1.45 0.13 -6.27
CA PHE A 244 -1.82 1.51 -6.56
C PHE A 244 -1.28 1.96 -7.93
N ALA A 245 -0.01 1.67 -8.23
CA ALA A 245 0.57 2.02 -9.53
C ALA A 245 -0.16 1.33 -10.70
N LEU A 246 -0.47 0.04 -10.58
CA LEU A 246 -1.13 -0.74 -11.63
C LEU A 246 -2.62 -0.38 -11.79
N HIS A 247 -3.35 -0.30 -10.69
CA HIS A 247 -4.80 -0.09 -10.66
C HIS A 247 -5.16 1.39 -10.84
N GLU A 248 -4.57 2.27 -10.04
CA GLU A 248 -5.00 3.68 -9.95
C GLU A 248 -4.29 4.57 -10.97
N LEU A 249 -3.00 4.32 -11.24
CA LEU A 249 -2.19 5.20 -12.12
C LEU A 249 -2.14 4.74 -13.57
N ILE A 250 -1.92 3.45 -13.82
CA ILE A 250 -1.97 2.88 -15.18
C ILE A 250 -3.43 2.65 -15.61
N GLY A 251 -4.31 2.32 -14.67
CA GLY A 251 -5.74 2.10 -14.95
C GLY A 251 -6.09 0.66 -15.35
N LEU A 252 -5.41 -0.34 -14.79
CA LEU A 252 -5.80 -1.74 -14.97
C LEU A 252 -6.95 -2.08 -14.02
N ASP A 253 -8.08 -2.55 -14.54
CA ASP A 253 -9.30 -2.76 -13.74
C ASP A 253 -9.23 -3.98 -12.80
N ASP A 254 -8.56 -5.07 -13.20
CA ASP A 254 -8.51 -6.33 -12.44
C ASP A 254 -7.12 -6.55 -11.82
N VAL A 255 -6.85 -5.80 -10.75
CA VAL A 255 -5.61 -5.91 -9.97
C VAL A 255 -5.95 -6.16 -8.50
N LYS A 256 -5.38 -7.24 -7.95
CA LYS A 256 -5.52 -7.62 -6.55
C LYS A 256 -4.20 -7.49 -5.79
N ASN A 257 -4.30 -7.10 -4.52
CA ASN A 257 -3.22 -7.26 -3.57
C ASN A 257 -3.36 -8.61 -2.84
N TYR A 258 -2.31 -9.43 -2.83
CA TYR A 258 -2.24 -10.63 -2.00
C TYR A 258 -1.50 -10.30 -0.70
N ASP A 259 -2.26 -9.95 0.33
CA ASP A 259 -1.73 -9.50 1.63
C ASP A 259 -1.03 -10.62 2.42
N GLY A 260 -1.47 -11.87 2.27
CA GLY A 260 -0.79 -13.05 2.82
C GLY A 260 0.67 -13.13 2.36
N SER A 261 0.90 -12.79 1.08
CA SER A 261 2.22 -12.57 0.48
C SER A 261 3.21 -13.72 0.75
N TRP A 262 4.52 -13.48 0.65
CA TRP A 262 5.53 -14.55 0.78
C TRP A 262 5.61 -15.17 2.17
N THR A 263 5.30 -14.42 3.24
CA THR A 263 5.31 -15.00 4.60
C THR A 263 4.24 -16.09 4.77
N GLU A 264 3.07 -15.94 4.13
CA GLU A 264 2.09 -17.02 4.03
C GLU A 264 2.56 -18.06 3.00
N TYR A 265 2.71 -17.66 1.73
CA TYR A 265 2.94 -18.60 0.61
C TYR A 265 4.18 -19.49 0.81
N GLY A 266 5.32 -18.88 1.15
CA GLY A 266 6.57 -19.61 1.39
C GLY A 266 6.57 -20.46 2.66
N SER A 267 5.47 -20.45 3.42
CA SER A 267 5.23 -21.28 4.62
C SER A 267 4.12 -22.32 4.41
N LEU A 268 3.41 -22.29 3.28
CA LEU A 268 2.39 -23.29 2.96
C LEU A 268 3.02 -24.65 2.61
N VAL A 269 2.40 -25.72 3.09
CA VAL A 269 2.85 -27.08 2.79
C VAL A 269 2.40 -27.48 1.38
N GLY A 270 3.35 -27.88 0.53
CA GLY A 270 3.06 -28.51 -0.77
C GLY A 270 2.69 -27.56 -1.90
N VAL A 271 2.77 -26.24 -1.70
CA VAL A 271 2.60 -25.27 -2.81
C VAL A 271 3.83 -25.27 -3.72
N PRO A 272 3.65 -24.98 -5.02
CA PRO A 272 4.78 -24.95 -5.95
C PRO A 272 5.61 -23.67 -5.73
N ILE A 273 6.95 -23.80 -5.79
CA ILE A 273 7.90 -22.70 -5.63
C ILE A 273 8.92 -22.77 -6.76
N GLU A 274 9.27 -21.62 -7.33
CA GLU A 274 10.35 -21.49 -8.30
C GLU A 274 11.53 -20.70 -7.70
N THR A 275 12.75 -20.96 -8.18
CA THR A 275 14.00 -20.31 -7.74
C THR A 275 14.82 -19.88 -8.95
N GLY A 276 15.77 -18.96 -8.75
CA GLY A 276 16.59 -18.38 -9.81
C GLY A 276 16.05 -17.05 -10.30
N ALA A 277 16.85 -16.35 -11.11
CA ALA A 277 16.44 -15.09 -11.72
C ALA A 277 15.68 -15.36 -13.02
N LYS A 278 14.72 -14.50 -13.32
CA LYS A 278 14.03 -14.39 -14.61
C LYS A 278 14.11 -12.95 -15.07
#